data_AF-A0AAW4ILN7-F1
#
_entry.id   AF-A0AAW4ILN7-F1
#
_cell.length_a   1.000
_cell.length_b   1.000
_cell.length_c   1.000
_cell.angle_alpha   90.00
_cell.angle_beta   90.00
_cell.angle_gamma   90.00
#
_symmetry.space_group_name_H-M   'P 1'
#
loop_
_entity.id
_entity.type
_entity.pdbx_description
1 polymer ?
#
loop_
_entity_poly.entity_id
_entity_poly.type
_entity_poly.pdbx_seq_one_letter_code
_entity_poly.pdbx_strand_id
1 'polypeptide(L)'
;FKAHLWGYNGQSPGPTIEVVEGDRVRIFVTNKLPEHTSIHWHGQRLPNGMDGVAGLNQPAIQSGKTFVYEFVARRPGTFMYHPHADEMTQMAMGMMGFWITHPKTKHPLIDEVNRDFCFLLSAYDIEPGAATPKVAEMLNFNLWTWNSRIFPGIDSLNVRLNDKVRIRIGNLTMTNHPMHLHGHEFLVTGTDGGPTPKSTRLYEVTTDVAVGQMRQIEFLADEEGDWAFHCHKSHHTMNAMGHDIPTMIGVDHRGVAKKINNLIPDYMVMGERGMADMTEMEMPIPDNTIPMMTGEGPFGSVEMGGMFSVLKVRRDQKPGDYKNPGWYKNPEGTVAYEYTGPMAEPARFKAEGGQSMPRKEKSSSDTVVKVKKPSSHSGH
;
A
#
# COMPACT_ATOMS: atom_id res chain seq x y z
N PHE A 1 3.13 18.33 0.73
CA PHE A 1 2.60 17.60 1.89
C PHE A 1 3.71 17.21 2.85
N LYS A 2 3.45 17.29 4.15
CA LYS A 2 4.30 16.90 5.28
C LYS A 2 3.39 16.39 6.41
N ALA A 3 3.82 15.34 7.09
CA ALA A 3 3.16 14.82 8.29
C ALA A 3 4.10 14.90 9.50
N HIS A 4 3.56 15.21 10.67
CA HIS A 4 4.24 15.19 11.96
C HIS A 4 3.93 13.87 12.65
N LEU A 5 4.94 13.01 12.68
CA LEU A 5 4.85 11.64 13.19
C LEU A 5 5.73 11.46 14.43
N TRP A 6 5.45 10.43 15.21
CA TRP A 6 6.36 9.89 16.21
C TRP A 6 7.15 8.75 15.60
N GLY A 7 8.47 8.83 15.71
CA GLY A 7 9.37 7.90 15.06
C GLY A 7 10.44 7.39 15.99
N TYR A 8 10.74 6.10 15.91
CA TYR A 8 11.96 5.56 16.52
C TYR A 8 13.17 6.28 15.91
N ASN A 9 14.06 6.80 16.76
CA ASN A 9 15.18 7.64 16.35
C ASN A 9 14.81 8.85 15.46
N GLY A 10 13.59 9.37 15.58
CA GLY A 10 13.15 10.56 14.85
C GLY A 10 12.76 10.31 13.40
N GLN A 11 12.52 9.06 13.00
CA GLN A 11 12.06 8.70 11.65
C GLN A 11 10.90 7.70 11.67
N SER A 12 10.06 7.78 10.63
CA SER A 12 8.99 6.82 10.35
C SER A 12 9.16 6.29 8.91
N PRO A 13 9.29 4.97 8.71
CA PRO A 13 9.47 3.95 9.74
C PRO A 13 10.72 4.20 10.56
N GLY A 14 10.74 3.63 11.76
CA GLY A 14 11.94 3.48 12.56
C GLY A 14 13.07 2.77 11.80
N PRO A 15 14.32 2.83 12.29
CA PRO A 15 15.45 2.18 11.64
C PRO A 15 15.18 0.71 11.38
N THR A 16 15.53 0.22 10.18
CA THR A 16 15.58 -1.22 9.93
C THR A 16 16.66 -1.83 10.80
N ILE A 17 16.29 -2.80 11.62
CA ILE A 17 17.25 -3.56 12.43
C ILE A 17 17.63 -4.81 11.65
N GLU A 18 18.91 -4.94 11.29
CA GLU A 18 19.44 -6.11 10.61
C GLU A 18 20.45 -6.82 11.52
N VAL A 19 20.25 -8.12 11.70
CA VAL A 19 21.09 -8.97 12.55
C VAL A 19 21.32 -10.32 11.90
N VAL A 20 22.24 -11.11 12.42
CA VAL A 20 22.48 -12.48 11.98
C VAL A 20 21.85 -13.45 12.97
N GLU A 21 21.31 -14.57 12.47
CA GLU A 21 20.82 -15.66 13.29
C GLU A 21 21.86 -16.10 14.34
N GLY A 22 21.43 -16.16 15.60
CA GLY A 22 22.27 -16.48 16.74
C GLY A 22 22.88 -15.27 17.44
N ASP A 23 22.77 -14.07 16.88
CA ASP A 23 23.22 -12.85 17.54
C ASP A 23 22.45 -12.62 18.84
N ARG A 24 23.17 -12.28 19.93
CA ARG A 24 22.57 -11.75 21.16
C ARG A 24 22.45 -10.23 21.02
N VAL A 25 21.23 -9.78 20.79
CA VAL A 25 20.91 -8.37 20.64
C VAL A 25 20.65 -7.73 22.00
N ARG A 26 21.13 -6.51 22.19
CA ARG A 26 20.79 -5.66 23.35
C ARG A 26 20.39 -4.28 22.83
N ILE A 27 19.14 -3.90 23.10
CA ILE A 27 18.55 -2.67 22.58
C ILE A 27 18.12 -1.80 23.76
N PHE A 28 18.68 -0.58 23.83
CA PHE A 28 18.34 0.42 24.81
C PHE A 28 17.26 1.34 24.25
N VAL A 29 16.07 1.31 24.85
CA VAL A 29 14.93 2.10 24.41
C VAL A 29 14.72 3.22 25.42
N THR A 30 15.06 4.45 25.02
CA THR A 30 14.80 5.65 25.81
C THR A 30 13.52 6.30 25.32
N ASN A 31 12.49 6.33 26.17
CA ASN A 31 11.22 6.95 25.82
C ASN A 31 11.34 8.49 25.90
N LYS A 32 11.19 9.16 24.76
CA LYS A 32 11.13 10.63 24.64
C LYS A 32 9.75 11.16 24.28
N LEU A 33 8.73 10.30 24.28
CA LEU A 33 7.34 10.67 24.03
C LEU A 33 6.74 11.38 25.25
N PRO A 34 5.64 12.14 25.07
CA PRO A 34 4.90 12.74 26.19
C PRO A 34 4.14 11.72 27.04
N GLU A 35 4.08 10.45 26.63
CA GLU A 35 3.35 9.37 27.28
C GLU A 35 4.22 8.12 27.48
N HIS A 36 3.65 7.07 28.09
CA HIS A 36 4.34 5.80 28.30
C HIS A 36 4.40 4.98 27.01
N THR A 37 5.41 4.12 26.85
CA THR A 37 5.54 3.29 25.65
C THR A 37 6.10 1.91 25.97
N SER A 38 6.18 1.05 24.97
CA SER A 38 6.90 -0.21 24.96
C SER A 38 7.27 -0.57 23.51
N ILE A 39 8.01 -1.66 23.27
CA ILE A 39 8.26 -2.15 21.91
C ILE A 39 8.03 -3.65 21.90
N HIS A 40 7.07 -4.09 21.10
CA HIS A 40 6.88 -5.48 20.73
C HIS A 40 7.70 -5.84 19.49
N TRP A 41 8.33 -7.01 19.53
CA TRP A 41 9.20 -7.52 18.47
C TRP A 41 8.46 -8.54 17.61
N HIS A 42 7.53 -8.03 16.79
CA HIS A 42 6.57 -8.82 16.02
C HIS A 42 7.22 -9.96 15.23
N GLY A 43 6.90 -11.20 15.62
CA GLY A 43 7.38 -12.44 15.00
C GLY A 43 8.69 -12.99 15.56
N GLN A 44 9.35 -12.29 16.49
CA GLN A 44 10.52 -12.81 17.20
C GLN A 44 10.17 -13.90 18.21
N ARG A 45 11.07 -14.88 18.35
CA ARG A 45 11.00 -15.89 19.41
C ARG A 45 11.97 -15.51 20.52
N LEU A 46 11.46 -14.91 21.58
CA LEU A 46 12.23 -14.30 22.66
C LEU A 46 11.77 -14.77 24.06
N PRO A 47 12.54 -14.52 25.13
CA PRO A 47 12.07 -14.74 26.49
C PRO A 47 10.81 -13.92 26.78
N ASN A 48 9.84 -14.49 27.49
CA ASN A 48 8.52 -13.87 27.69
C ASN A 48 8.57 -12.43 28.23
N GLY A 49 9.47 -12.14 29.18
CA GLY A 49 9.63 -10.79 29.74
C GLY A 49 10.27 -9.75 28.80
N MET A 50 10.68 -10.14 27.59
CA MET A 50 11.25 -9.24 26.56
C MET A 50 10.26 -8.97 25.43
N ASP A 51 9.01 -9.41 25.56
CA ASP A 51 8.02 -9.38 24.47
C ASP A 51 7.40 -8.00 24.22
N GLY A 52 7.50 -7.06 25.16
CA GLY A 52 7.10 -5.68 24.90
C GLY A 52 5.64 -5.33 25.18
N VAL A 53 4.78 -6.27 25.56
CA VAL A 53 3.38 -5.94 25.93
C VAL A 53 3.35 -5.31 27.32
N ALA A 54 3.08 -4.00 27.38
CA ALA A 54 3.03 -3.27 28.64
C ALA A 54 1.85 -3.75 29.51
N GLY A 55 2.11 -4.04 30.78
CA GLY A 55 1.12 -4.54 31.73
C GLY A 55 0.93 -6.07 31.70
N LEU A 56 1.36 -6.76 30.65
CA LEU A 56 1.31 -8.22 30.55
C LEU A 56 2.69 -8.85 30.78
N ASN A 57 3.65 -8.53 29.91
CA ASN A 57 4.98 -9.14 29.93
C ASN A 57 6.02 -8.28 30.66
N GLN A 58 5.78 -6.96 30.72
CA GLN A 58 6.68 -6.01 31.34
C GLN A 58 5.94 -4.74 31.83
N PRO A 59 6.55 -3.94 32.71
CA PRO A 59 6.11 -2.57 32.97
C PRO A 59 6.23 -1.69 31.72
N ALA A 60 5.37 -0.68 31.61
CA ALA A 60 5.51 0.36 30.59
C ALA A 60 6.77 1.21 30.81
N ILE A 61 7.42 1.60 29.72
CA ILE A 61 8.54 2.54 29.72
C ILE A 61 7.96 3.95 29.91
N GLN A 62 8.02 4.47 31.13
CA GLN A 62 7.55 5.82 31.42
C GLN A 62 8.37 6.88 30.65
N SER A 63 7.79 8.06 30.41
CA SER A 63 8.49 9.15 29.73
C SER A 63 9.80 9.50 30.43
N GLY A 64 10.86 9.71 29.65
CA GLY A 64 12.23 9.97 30.11
C GLY A 64 12.97 8.76 30.68
N LYS A 65 12.35 7.56 30.71
CA LYS A 65 13.02 6.33 31.19
C LYS A 65 13.60 5.52 30.04
N THR A 66 14.60 4.72 30.40
CA THR A 66 15.28 3.79 29.48
C THR A 66 15.08 2.37 29.95
N PHE A 67 14.58 1.51 29.07
CA PHE A 67 14.49 0.06 29.29
C PHE A 67 15.44 -0.66 28.34
N VAL A 68 15.82 -1.88 28.69
CA VAL A 68 16.72 -2.72 27.90
C VAL A 68 15.98 -3.98 27.47
N TYR A 69 15.93 -4.22 26.16
CA TYR A 69 15.51 -5.50 25.59
C TYR A 69 16.75 -6.30 25.24
N GLU A 70 16.81 -7.55 25.69
CA GLU A 70 17.94 -8.42 25.39
C GLU A 70 17.48 -9.85 25.12
N PHE A 71 17.79 -10.34 23.92
CA PHE A 71 17.42 -11.68 23.49
C PHE A 71 18.35 -12.17 22.38
N VAL A 72 18.20 -13.43 21.98
CA VAL A 72 18.93 -14.02 20.86
C VAL A 72 18.02 -14.03 19.63
N ALA A 73 18.51 -13.59 18.48
CA ALA A 73 17.81 -13.71 17.20
C ALA A 73 17.80 -15.18 16.74
N ARG A 74 16.77 -15.93 17.13
CA ARG A 74 16.79 -17.42 17.05
C ARG A 74 16.60 -18.00 15.64
N ARG A 75 16.09 -17.21 14.69
CA ARG A 75 15.70 -17.72 13.37
C ARG A 75 15.79 -16.62 12.31
N PRO A 76 16.17 -16.97 11.07
CA PRO A 76 16.16 -16.03 9.96
C PRO A 76 14.72 -15.72 9.52
N GLY A 77 14.52 -14.53 8.95
CA GLY A 77 13.22 -14.11 8.43
C GLY A 77 13.04 -12.60 8.37
N THR A 78 11.87 -12.21 7.91
CA THR A 78 11.39 -10.82 7.90
C THR A 78 10.38 -10.64 9.03
N PHE A 79 10.60 -9.63 9.85
CA PHE A 79 9.84 -9.33 11.05
C PHE A 79 9.60 -7.82 11.13
N MET A 80 8.82 -7.40 12.13
CA MET A 80 8.57 -5.98 12.40
C MET A 80 8.82 -5.70 13.88
N TYR A 81 8.81 -4.43 14.24
CA TYR A 81 8.65 -4.02 15.62
C TYR A 81 7.73 -2.81 15.68
N HIS A 82 6.93 -2.72 16.73
CA HIS A 82 5.95 -1.65 16.93
C HIS A 82 5.64 -1.50 18.42
N PRO A 83 5.07 -0.37 18.85
CA PRO A 83 4.61 -0.21 20.22
C PRO A 83 3.56 -1.25 20.59
N HIS A 84 3.51 -1.57 21.88
CA HIS A 84 2.40 -2.33 22.47
C HIS A 84 1.96 -1.69 23.80
N ALA A 85 1.94 -0.36 23.78
CA ALA A 85 1.45 0.58 24.79
C ALA A 85 0.82 1.73 24.00
N ASP A 86 -0.39 2.14 24.38
CA ASP A 86 -1.24 3.07 23.61
C ASP A 86 -1.14 2.87 22.09
N GLU A 87 -1.43 1.65 21.66
CA GLU A 87 -1.23 1.22 20.27
C GLU A 87 -2.02 2.09 19.29
N MET A 88 -3.25 2.49 19.67
CA MET A 88 -4.06 3.44 18.91
C MET A 88 -3.25 4.69 18.56
N THR A 89 -2.76 5.41 19.57
CA THR A 89 -2.08 6.69 19.36
C THR A 89 -0.74 6.48 18.67
N GLN A 90 0.08 5.56 19.18
CA GLN A 90 1.48 5.46 18.76
C GLN A 90 1.62 4.88 17.35
N MET A 91 0.79 3.90 16.97
CA MET A 91 0.78 3.38 15.60
C MET A 91 0.18 4.38 14.61
N ALA A 92 -0.91 5.08 14.96
CA ALA A 92 -1.48 6.13 14.11
C ALA A 92 -0.49 7.29 13.91
N MET A 93 0.40 7.53 14.88
CA MET A 93 1.49 8.49 14.77
C MET A 93 2.73 7.94 14.04
N GLY A 94 2.69 6.73 13.47
CA GLY A 94 3.75 6.18 12.61
C GLY A 94 4.84 5.38 13.32
N MET A 95 4.68 5.05 14.61
CA MET A 95 5.70 4.27 15.31
C MET A 95 5.69 2.80 14.88
N MET A 96 6.59 2.44 13.98
CA MET A 96 6.77 1.09 13.50
C MET A 96 8.11 0.95 12.77
N GLY A 97 8.66 -0.26 12.65
CA GLY A 97 9.88 -0.49 11.90
C GLY A 97 10.09 -1.94 11.51
N PHE A 98 11.09 -2.17 10.66
CA PHE A 98 11.45 -3.49 10.17
C PHE A 98 12.52 -4.16 11.01
N TRP A 99 12.43 -5.48 11.08
CA TRP A 99 13.49 -6.33 11.59
C TRP A 99 13.82 -7.43 10.58
N ILE A 100 15.08 -7.58 10.23
CA ILE A 100 15.55 -8.65 9.35
C ILE A 100 16.59 -9.48 10.11
N THR A 101 16.33 -10.78 10.23
CA THR A 101 17.34 -11.72 10.70
C THR A 101 17.88 -12.46 9.48
N HIS A 102 19.14 -12.22 9.14
CA HIS A 102 19.85 -12.93 8.09
C HIS A 102 20.26 -14.33 8.56
N PRO A 103 20.24 -15.35 7.70
CA PRO A 103 20.73 -16.67 8.07
C PRO A 103 22.25 -16.62 8.31
N LYS A 104 22.73 -17.31 9.34
CA LYS A 104 24.16 -17.32 9.70
C LYS A 104 25.03 -18.02 8.65
N THR A 105 24.47 -19.03 8.01
CA THR A 105 25.09 -19.81 6.94
C THR A 105 24.13 -19.91 5.77
N LYS A 106 24.61 -20.40 4.63
CA LYS A 106 23.75 -20.71 3.49
C LYS A 106 22.55 -21.56 3.94
N HIS A 107 21.34 -21.05 3.71
CA HIS A 107 20.11 -21.65 4.20
C HIS A 107 19.38 -22.35 3.06
N PRO A 108 18.89 -23.60 3.22
CA PRO A 108 18.31 -24.37 2.12
C PRO A 108 17.04 -23.75 1.51
N LEU A 109 16.35 -22.89 2.28
CA LEU A 109 15.14 -22.20 1.87
C LEU A 109 15.32 -20.69 1.63
N ILE A 110 16.49 -20.12 1.89
CA ILE A 110 16.71 -18.68 1.66
C ILE A 110 17.84 -18.56 0.68
N ASP A 111 17.50 -18.16 -0.54
CA ASP A 111 18.49 -17.99 -1.59
C ASP A 111 19.19 -16.63 -1.45
N GLU A 112 20.40 -16.51 -1.97
CA GLU A 112 21.06 -15.21 -2.13
C GLU A 112 20.37 -14.42 -3.25
N VAL A 113 20.33 -13.10 -3.11
CA VAL A 113 19.69 -12.18 -4.05
C VAL A 113 20.62 -11.01 -4.35
N ASN A 114 20.50 -10.43 -5.53
CA ASN A 114 21.26 -9.26 -5.95
C ASN A 114 20.69 -7.97 -5.35
N ARG A 115 19.37 -7.94 -5.13
CA ARG A 115 18.68 -6.81 -4.50
C ARG A 115 17.62 -7.26 -3.52
N ASP A 116 17.53 -6.56 -2.38
CA ASP A 116 16.55 -6.82 -1.32
C ASP A 116 15.89 -5.48 -0.92
N PHE A 117 14.57 -5.40 -1.06
CA PHE A 117 13.77 -4.21 -0.74
C PHE A 117 12.83 -4.50 0.44
N CYS A 118 12.55 -3.46 1.24
CA CYS A 118 11.65 -3.56 2.39
C CYS A 118 10.55 -2.49 2.30
N PHE A 119 9.29 -2.93 2.40
CA PHE A 119 8.10 -2.07 2.37
C PHE A 119 7.21 -2.31 3.58
N LEU A 120 7.14 -1.32 4.46
CA LEU A 120 6.28 -1.33 5.62
C LEU A 120 5.05 -0.53 5.25
N LEU A 121 3.93 -1.23 5.18
CA LEU A 121 2.66 -0.66 4.80
C LEU A 121 2.03 0.01 6.02
N SER A 122 1.77 1.30 5.90
CA SER A 122 1.13 2.14 6.91
C SER A 122 -0.03 2.92 6.30
N ALA A 123 -1.01 3.29 7.12
CA ALA A 123 -2.13 4.13 6.71
C ALA A 123 -2.33 5.26 7.71
N TYR A 124 -2.78 6.41 7.22
CA TYR A 124 -3.00 7.62 8.02
C TYR A 124 -4.32 8.27 7.62
N ASP A 125 -4.95 8.94 8.57
CA ASP A 125 -6.02 9.91 8.31
C ASP A 125 -5.47 11.30 8.62
N ILE A 126 -5.18 12.08 7.60
CA ILE A 126 -4.69 13.45 7.73
C ILE A 126 -5.59 14.35 6.91
N GLU A 127 -6.26 15.28 7.57
CA GLU A 127 -7.14 16.25 6.90
C GLU A 127 -6.32 17.17 5.98
N PRO A 128 -6.87 17.57 4.82
CA PRO A 128 -6.32 18.67 4.03
C PRO A 128 -6.04 19.89 4.90
N GLY A 129 -4.84 20.47 4.81
CA GLY A 129 -4.40 21.56 5.70
C GLY A 129 -3.70 21.12 6.99
N ALA A 130 -3.96 19.90 7.48
CA ALA A 130 -3.35 19.38 8.70
C ALA A 130 -1.99 18.72 8.42
N ALA A 131 -1.14 18.68 9.44
CA ALA A 131 0.10 17.90 9.42
C ALA A 131 0.07 16.71 10.41
N THR A 132 -0.89 16.68 11.33
CA THR A 132 -0.96 15.65 12.38
C THR A 132 -2.08 14.66 12.05
N PRO A 133 -1.82 13.33 12.11
CA PRO A 133 -2.85 12.32 11.94
C PRO A 133 -3.98 12.41 12.96
N LYS A 134 -5.20 12.05 12.56
CA LYS A 134 -6.28 11.72 13.48
C LYS A 134 -6.02 10.37 14.11
N VAL A 135 -5.51 10.41 15.34
CA VAL A 135 -5.10 9.20 16.07
C VAL A 135 -6.25 8.27 16.47
N ALA A 136 -7.48 8.78 16.49
CA ALA A 136 -8.67 8.00 16.83
C ALA A 136 -9.33 7.30 15.63
N GLU A 137 -8.84 7.52 14.40
CA GLU A 137 -9.37 6.84 13.22
C GLU A 137 -8.96 5.36 13.23
N MET A 138 -9.93 4.48 12.93
CA MET A 138 -9.76 3.04 13.04
C MET A 138 -9.84 2.33 11.68
N LEU A 139 -10.67 2.82 10.76
CA LEU A 139 -11.00 2.10 9.53
C LEU A 139 -11.05 3.00 8.29
N ASN A 140 -11.40 4.28 8.44
CA ASN A 140 -11.62 5.23 7.36
C ASN A 140 -10.37 6.10 7.11
N PHE A 141 -9.21 5.45 6.99
CA PHE A 141 -8.00 6.14 6.59
C PHE A 141 -8.17 6.78 5.20
N ASN A 142 -7.42 7.85 4.92
CA ASN A 142 -7.44 8.56 3.64
C ASN A 142 -6.09 8.54 2.91
N LEU A 143 -5.03 8.00 3.55
CA LEU A 143 -3.69 7.88 2.98
C LEU A 143 -3.13 6.49 3.22
N TRP A 144 -2.61 5.87 2.16
CA TRP A 144 -1.91 4.59 2.20
C TRP A 144 -0.48 4.77 1.72
N THR A 145 0.45 4.30 2.52
CA THR A 145 1.87 4.63 2.38
C THR A 145 2.74 3.38 2.36
N TRP A 146 3.87 3.49 1.66
CA TRP A 146 4.99 2.59 1.81
C TRP A 146 6.09 3.33 2.53
N ASN A 147 6.56 2.78 3.64
CA ASN A 147 7.60 3.42 4.44
C ASN A 147 7.24 4.88 4.76
N SER A 148 5.97 5.13 5.16
CA SER A 148 5.44 6.46 5.47
C SER A 148 5.54 7.50 4.34
N ARG A 149 5.71 7.06 3.10
CA ARG A 149 5.67 7.90 1.89
C ARG A 149 4.55 7.44 0.97
N ILE A 150 4.05 8.38 0.17
CA ILE A 150 3.07 8.16 -0.89
C ILE A 150 3.69 8.52 -2.23
N PHE A 151 3.28 7.86 -3.30
CA PHE A 151 3.66 8.24 -4.66
C PHE A 151 3.21 9.69 -4.96
N PRO A 152 4.03 10.52 -5.64
CA PRO A 152 5.32 10.21 -6.29
C PRO A 152 6.56 10.38 -5.39
N GLY A 153 6.39 10.52 -4.07
CA GLY A 153 7.49 10.61 -3.11
C GLY A 153 8.16 9.28 -2.74
N ILE A 154 7.66 8.16 -3.28
CA ILE A 154 8.28 6.83 -3.14
C ILE A 154 9.34 6.67 -4.24
N ASP A 155 10.54 6.28 -3.85
CA ASP A 155 11.63 6.03 -4.80
C ASP A 155 11.31 4.83 -5.72
N SER A 156 11.81 4.87 -6.95
CA SER A 156 11.72 3.75 -7.88
C SER A 156 12.58 2.57 -7.44
N LEU A 157 12.14 1.35 -7.75
CA LEU A 157 12.90 0.13 -7.49
C LEU A 157 13.84 -0.10 -8.68
N ASN A 158 15.09 0.33 -8.57
CA ASN A 158 16.06 0.25 -9.67
C ASN A 158 16.87 -1.05 -9.55
N VAL A 159 16.85 -1.86 -10.61
CA VAL A 159 17.53 -3.16 -10.67
C VAL A 159 18.20 -3.38 -12.03
N ARG A 160 19.18 -4.27 -12.07
CA ARG A 160 19.81 -4.69 -13.32
C ARG A 160 19.03 -5.82 -13.96
N LEU A 161 19.05 -5.88 -15.29
CA LEU A 161 18.57 -7.05 -16.04
C LEU A 161 19.26 -8.33 -15.53
N ASN A 162 18.47 -9.35 -15.23
CA ASN A 162 18.82 -10.63 -14.62
C ASN A 162 19.25 -10.58 -13.14
N ASP A 163 19.02 -9.46 -12.43
CA ASP A 163 19.12 -9.48 -10.98
C ASP A 163 18.06 -10.40 -10.39
N LYS A 164 18.45 -11.26 -9.45
CA LYS A 164 17.49 -11.90 -8.54
C LYS A 164 17.10 -10.88 -7.49
N VAL A 165 15.82 -10.56 -7.43
CA VAL A 165 15.28 -9.50 -6.56
C VAL A 165 14.41 -10.13 -5.48
N ARG A 166 14.56 -9.65 -4.26
CA ARG A 166 13.67 -9.91 -3.14
C ARG A 166 12.93 -8.65 -2.75
N ILE A 167 11.63 -8.78 -2.49
CA ILE A 167 10.83 -7.75 -1.86
C ILE A 167 10.21 -8.33 -0.58
N ARG A 168 10.41 -7.63 0.53
CA ARG A 168 9.89 -7.92 1.85
C ARG A 168 8.80 -6.91 2.18
N ILE A 169 7.60 -7.40 2.47
CA ILE A 169 6.44 -6.54 2.72
C ILE A 169 5.87 -6.89 4.07
N GLY A 170 5.69 -5.89 4.93
CA GLY A 170 5.01 -6.03 6.21
C GLY A 170 3.81 -5.12 6.26
N ASN A 171 2.69 -5.59 6.83
CA ASN A 171 1.46 -4.82 6.90
C ASN A 171 1.02 -4.56 8.34
N LEU A 172 1.04 -3.29 8.72
CA LEU A 172 0.55 -2.81 10.03
C LEU A 172 -0.68 -1.91 9.89
N THR A 173 -1.32 -1.88 8.73
CA THR A 173 -2.59 -1.19 8.53
C THR A 173 -3.77 -2.05 8.98
N MET A 174 -4.94 -1.45 9.15
CA MET A 174 -6.19 -2.15 9.51
C MET A 174 -6.91 -2.83 8.33
N THR A 175 -6.22 -3.01 7.19
CA THR A 175 -6.78 -3.70 6.02
C THR A 175 -5.71 -4.51 5.29
N ASN A 176 -6.12 -5.51 4.50
CA ASN A 176 -5.20 -6.29 3.68
C ASN A 176 -4.77 -5.51 2.41
N HIS A 177 -3.62 -5.87 1.85
CA HIS A 177 -3.08 -5.26 0.63
C HIS A 177 -2.69 -6.34 -0.39
N PRO A 178 -3.44 -6.46 -1.51
CA PRO A 178 -3.02 -7.29 -2.64
C PRO A 178 -1.90 -6.58 -3.41
N MET A 179 -0.65 -6.98 -3.20
CA MET A 179 0.51 -6.35 -3.83
C MET A 179 0.78 -6.97 -5.19
N HIS A 180 0.69 -6.17 -6.25
CA HIS A 180 0.78 -6.59 -7.64
C HIS A 180 2.03 -6.03 -8.32
N LEU A 181 2.76 -6.89 -9.02
CA LEU A 181 3.91 -6.54 -9.85
C LEU A 181 3.60 -6.79 -11.33
N HIS A 182 3.84 -5.77 -12.15
CA HIS A 182 3.71 -5.88 -13.60
C HIS A 182 4.98 -6.49 -14.22
N GLY A 183 4.82 -7.11 -15.38
CA GLY A 183 5.92 -7.61 -16.22
C GLY A 183 6.68 -8.83 -15.69
N HIS A 184 6.39 -9.30 -14.47
CA HIS A 184 7.11 -10.42 -13.86
C HIS A 184 6.16 -11.27 -13.00
N GLU A 185 6.29 -12.59 -13.10
CA GLU A 185 5.84 -13.49 -12.04
C GLU A 185 6.87 -13.56 -10.91
N PHE A 186 6.40 -13.72 -9.68
CA PHE A 186 7.25 -13.90 -8.51
C PHE A 186 6.84 -15.11 -7.69
N LEU A 187 7.79 -15.67 -6.95
CA LEU A 187 7.54 -16.71 -5.96
C LEU A 187 7.29 -16.11 -4.59
N VAL A 188 6.26 -16.56 -3.88
CA VAL A 188 6.10 -16.29 -2.45
C VAL A 188 7.00 -17.23 -1.65
N THR A 189 8.14 -16.71 -1.17
CA THR A 189 9.23 -17.49 -0.56
C THR A 189 9.25 -17.48 0.97
N GLY A 190 8.44 -16.64 1.61
CA GLY A 190 8.38 -16.53 3.06
C GLY A 190 7.13 -15.79 3.57
N THR A 191 6.80 -16.06 4.83
CA THR A 191 5.72 -15.40 5.58
C THR A 191 6.26 -14.78 6.89
N ASP A 192 5.37 -14.26 7.74
CA ASP A 192 5.61 -13.92 9.16
C ASP A 192 6.15 -15.12 9.98
N GLY A 193 5.86 -16.33 9.51
CA GLY A 193 6.42 -17.59 9.97
C GLY A 193 7.86 -17.88 9.52
N GLY A 194 8.48 -17.04 8.69
CA GLY A 194 9.81 -17.28 8.11
C GLY A 194 9.76 -17.89 6.70
N PRO A 195 10.86 -18.48 6.20
CA PRO A 195 10.91 -19.02 4.83
C PRO A 195 9.99 -20.23 4.66
N THR A 196 9.26 -20.27 3.55
CA THR A 196 8.36 -21.40 3.21
C THR A 196 9.13 -22.55 2.54
N PRO A 197 8.70 -23.81 2.74
CA PRO A 197 9.24 -24.96 2.00
C PRO A 197 9.14 -24.75 0.49
N LYS A 198 10.17 -25.16 -0.26
CA LYS A 198 10.20 -24.99 -1.73
C LYS A 198 9.01 -25.63 -2.44
N SER A 199 8.52 -26.76 -1.92
CA SER A 199 7.38 -27.52 -2.48
C SER A 199 6.02 -26.84 -2.32
N THR A 200 5.91 -25.81 -1.47
CA THR A 200 4.65 -25.09 -1.22
C THR A 200 4.67 -23.66 -1.76
N ARG A 201 5.73 -23.27 -2.48
CA ARG A 201 5.82 -21.94 -3.07
C ARG A 201 4.96 -21.88 -4.32
N LEU A 202 4.28 -20.75 -4.47
CA LEU A 202 3.42 -20.48 -5.62
C LEU A 202 4.00 -19.31 -6.40
N TYR A 203 3.96 -19.44 -7.72
CA TYR A 203 4.15 -18.31 -8.62
C TYR A 203 2.87 -17.50 -8.66
N GLU A 204 3.02 -16.20 -8.49
CA GLU A 204 1.94 -15.23 -8.48
C GLU A 204 2.41 -13.96 -9.19
N VAL A 205 1.46 -13.16 -9.65
CA VAL A 205 1.70 -11.75 -10.01
C VAL A 205 1.12 -10.80 -8.96
N THR A 206 0.30 -11.32 -8.04
CA THR A 206 -0.32 -10.59 -6.95
C THR A 206 -0.36 -11.44 -5.70
N THR A 207 0.07 -10.92 -4.56
CA THR A 207 -0.05 -11.63 -3.27
C THR A 207 -0.69 -10.76 -2.21
N ASP A 208 -1.62 -11.34 -1.45
CA ASP A 208 -2.27 -10.63 -0.35
C ASP A 208 -1.38 -10.59 0.90
N VAL A 209 -1.23 -9.39 1.46
CA VAL A 209 -0.55 -9.14 2.73
C VAL A 209 -1.61 -8.70 3.74
N ALA A 210 -2.12 -9.63 4.55
CA ALA A 210 -3.13 -9.34 5.56
C ALA A 210 -2.56 -8.55 6.75
N VAL A 211 -3.44 -8.07 7.63
CA VAL A 211 -3.05 -7.31 8.83
C VAL A 211 -2.13 -8.13 9.72
N GLY A 212 -0.99 -7.55 10.13
CA GLY A 212 0.05 -8.19 10.93
C GLY A 212 0.93 -9.17 10.15
N GLN A 213 0.62 -9.46 8.88
CA GLN A 213 1.38 -10.44 8.12
C GLN A 213 2.61 -9.83 7.44
N MET A 214 3.57 -10.72 7.21
CA MET A 214 4.70 -10.48 6.33
C MET A 214 4.57 -11.35 5.08
N ARG A 215 5.08 -10.84 3.96
CA ARG A 215 5.36 -11.61 2.76
C ARG A 215 6.77 -11.33 2.28
N GLN A 216 7.44 -12.39 1.83
CA GLN A 216 8.67 -12.29 1.08
C GLN A 216 8.40 -12.84 -0.31
N ILE A 217 8.62 -12.02 -1.33
CA ILE A 217 8.51 -12.41 -2.74
C ILE A 217 9.87 -12.32 -3.42
N GLU A 218 10.14 -13.23 -4.34
CA GLU A 218 11.37 -13.25 -5.13
C GLU A 218 11.07 -13.45 -6.61
N PHE A 219 11.75 -12.71 -7.48
CA PHE A 219 11.65 -12.84 -8.92
C PHE A 219 13.02 -12.62 -9.58
N LEU A 220 13.14 -13.07 -10.82
CA LEU A 220 14.25 -12.72 -11.69
C LEU A 220 13.81 -11.48 -12.49
N ALA A 221 14.58 -10.41 -12.49
CA ALA A 221 14.28 -9.22 -13.28
C ALA A 221 14.75 -9.40 -14.73
N ASP A 222 14.11 -10.31 -15.47
CA ASP A 222 14.49 -10.71 -16.83
C ASP A 222 13.79 -9.92 -17.95
N GLU A 223 12.85 -9.04 -17.61
CA GLU A 223 12.17 -8.16 -18.57
C GLU A 223 12.56 -6.68 -18.40
N GLU A 224 13.29 -6.13 -19.38
CA GLU A 224 13.67 -4.71 -19.38
C GLU A 224 12.44 -3.80 -19.52
N GLY A 225 12.34 -2.77 -18.68
CA GLY A 225 11.19 -1.87 -18.74
C GLY A 225 11.01 -1.00 -17.51
N ASP A 226 9.94 -0.21 -17.55
CA ASP A 226 9.36 0.47 -16.40
C ASP A 226 8.04 -0.21 -16.05
N TRP A 227 8.03 -0.97 -14.96
CA TRP A 227 6.92 -1.82 -14.57
C TRP A 227 6.27 -1.30 -13.29
N ALA A 228 4.95 -1.18 -13.29
CA ALA A 228 4.23 -0.77 -12.10
C ALA A 228 4.33 -1.83 -11.00
N PHE A 229 4.54 -1.37 -9.76
CA PHE A 229 4.36 -2.15 -8.55
C PHE A 229 3.40 -1.38 -7.66
N HIS A 230 2.30 -2.00 -7.24
CA HIS A 230 1.28 -1.27 -6.48
C HIS A 230 0.35 -2.17 -5.66
N CYS A 231 -0.37 -1.58 -4.71
CA CYS A 231 -1.52 -2.23 -4.10
C CYS A 231 -2.67 -2.28 -5.12
N HIS A 232 -3.33 -3.42 -5.27
CA HIS A 232 -4.38 -3.64 -6.26
C HIS A 232 -5.79 -3.28 -5.74
N LYS A 233 -5.87 -2.61 -4.59
CA LYS A 233 -7.08 -1.89 -4.19
C LYS A 233 -7.01 -0.50 -4.81
N SER A 234 -7.86 -0.20 -5.79
CA SER A 234 -7.84 1.09 -6.52
C SER A 234 -7.81 2.28 -5.57
N HIS A 235 -8.60 2.25 -4.50
CA HIS A 235 -8.60 3.29 -3.47
C HIS A 235 -7.21 3.57 -2.86
N HIS A 236 -6.39 2.54 -2.66
CA HIS A 236 -5.06 2.69 -2.06
C HIS A 236 -4.03 3.31 -3.02
N THR A 237 -4.36 3.38 -4.31
CA THR A 237 -3.53 3.99 -5.35
C THR A 237 -4.06 5.35 -5.81
N MET A 238 -4.87 6.03 -5.00
CA MET A 238 -5.60 7.24 -5.42
C MET A 238 -5.25 8.50 -4.61
N ASN A 239 -4.31 8.41 -3.65
CA ASN A 239 -4.05 9.47 -2.64
C ASN A 239 -5.34 9.84 -1.87
N ALA A 240 -5.51 11.11 -1.53
CA ALA A 240 -6.58 11.64 -0.68
C ALA A 240 -7.94 11.78 -1.42
N MET A 241 -8.33 10.79 -2.22
CA MET A 241 -9.65 10.75 -2.83
C MET A 241 -10.72 10.47 -1.75
N GLY A 242 -11.64 11.42 -1.58
CA GLY A 242 -12.72 11.32 -0.60
C GLY A 242 -13.85 10.36 -1.02
N HIS A 243 -14.62 9.88 -0.04
CA HIS A 243 -15.74 8.95 -0.28
C HIS A 243 -17.06 9.64 -0.62
N ASP A 244 -17.17 10.95 -0.37
CA ASP A 244 -18.43 11.69 -0.43
C ASP A 244 -18.62 12.52 -1.71
N ILE A 245 -17.97 12.14 -2.83
CA ILE A 245 -18.11 12.83 -4.12
C ILE A 245 -19.30 12.23 -4.89
N PRO A 246 -20.30 13.04 -5.30
CA PRO A 246 -21.42 12.53 -6.09
C PRO A 246 -20.99 12.04 -7.47
N THR A 247 -21.66 11.01 -8.00
CA THR A 247 -21.41 10.52 -9.37
C THR A 247 -21.96 11.51 -10.40
N MET A 248 -21.05 12.13 -11.16
CA MET A 248 -21.38 13.13 -12.18
C MET A 248 -21.31 12.59 -13.63
N ILE A 249 -20.98 11.31 -13.81
CA ILE A 249 -20.81 10.69 -15.12
C ILE A 249 -22.10 10.79 -15.94
N GLY A 250 -21.99 11.40 -17.12
CA GLY A 250 -23.11 11.57 -18.06
C GLY A 250 -24.12 12.66 -17.69
N VAL A 251 -23.86 13.44 -16.64
CA VAL A 251 -24.65 14.63 -16.33
C VAL A 251 -24.24 15.76 -17.28
N ASP A 252 -25.19 16.26 -18.09
CA ASP A 252 -24.94 17.37 -19.01
C ASP A 252 -24.92 18.70 -18.25
N HIS A 253 -23.74 19.24 -18.00
CA HIS A 253 -23.58 20.52 -17.31
C HIS A 253 -23.65 21.74 -18.26
N ARG A 254 -23.82 21.53 -19.56
CA ARG A 254 -23.85 22.62 -20.55
C ARG A 254 -25.03 23.56 -20.24
N GLY A 255 -24.70 24.79 -19.83
CA GLY A 255 -25.66 25.83 -19.45
C GLY A 255 -25.90 25.97 -17.94
N VAL A 256 -25.61 24.94 -17.14
CA VAL A 256 -25.64 25.02 -15.66
C VAL A 256 -24.27 25.46 -15.14
N ALA A 257 -23.18 24.89 -15.66
CA ALA A 257 -21.81 25.27 -15.29
C ALA A 257 -21.57 26.78 -15.47
N LYS A 258 -22.07 27.36 -16.57
CA LYS A 258 -21.97 28.81 -16.84
C LYS A 258 -22.72 29.66 -15.82
N LYS A 259 -23.86 29.19 -15.31
CA LYS A 259 -24.61 29.87 -14.25
C LYS A 259 -23.93 29.73 -12.90
N ILE A 260 -23.34 28.57 -12.60
CA ILE A 260 -22.61 28.33 -11.36
C ILE A 260 -21.31 29.14 -11.36
N ASN A 261 -20.52 29.16 -12.45
CA ASN A 261 -19.30 29.97 -12.55
C ASN A 261 -19.56 31.47 -12.43
N ASN A 262 -20.72 31.95 -12.89
CA ASN A 262 -21.11 33.34 -12.68
C ASN A 262 -21.38 33.69 -11.20
N LEU A 263 -21.71 32.69 -10.37
CA LEU A 263 -21.97 32.86 -8.93
C LEU A 263 -20.75 32.50 -8.07
N ILE A 264 -19.97 31.51 -8.51
CA ILE A 264 -18.78 30.98 -7.84
C ILE A 264 -17.71 30.84 -8.93
N PRO A 265 -16.87 31.88 -9.14
CA PRO A 265 -15.89 31.93 -10.23
C PRO A 265 -14.92 30.74 -10.27
N ASP A 266 -14.66 30.15 -9.10
CA ASP A 266 -13.72 29.04 -8.94
C ASP A 266 -14.40 27.66 -9.00
N TYR A 267 -15.69 27.59 -9.32
CA TYR A 267 -16.39 26.31 -9.47
C TYR A 267 -15.93 25.59 -10.74
N MET A 268 -15.56 24.32 -10.59
CA MET A 268 -15.11 23.47 -11.69
C MET A 268 -15.99 22.22 -11.73
N VAL A 269 -16.44 21.85 -12.94
CA VAL A 269 -17.19 20.62 -13.15
C VAL A 269 -16.22 19.46 -13.14
N MET A 270 -16.41 18.54 -12.19
CA MET A 270 -15.53 17.40 -11.99
C MET A 270 -16.26 16.09 -12.29
N GLY A 271 -15.59 15.16 -12.97
CA GLY A 271 -16.09 13.78 -13.12
C GLY A 271 -17.21 13.58 -14.13
N GLU A 272 -17.42 14.49 -15.09
CA GLU A 272 -18.44 14.32 -16.15
C GLU A 272 -18.04 13.21 -17.14
N ARG A 273 -16.75 13.15 -17.52
CA ARG A 273 -16.20 12.16 -18.47
C ARG A 273 -15.34 11.09 -17.81
N GLY A 274 -14.94 11.31 -16.56
CA GLY A 274 -14.12 10.39 -15.77
C GLY A 274 -13.37 11.15 -14.68
N MET A 275 -12.70 10.42 -13.79
CA MET A 275 -11.85 11.05 -12.76
C MET A 275 -10.47 11.45 -13.30
N ALA A 276 -10.08 10.95 -14.48
CA ALA A 276 -8.90 11.37 -15.23
C ALA A 276 -8.82 12.90 -15.42
N ASP A 277 -9.97 13.55 -15.66
CA ASP A 277 -10.12 15.00 -15.81
C ASP A 277 -9.48 15.78 -14.64
N MET A 278 -9.45 15.20 -13.44
CA MET A 278 -8.87 15.83 -12.24
C MET A 278 -7.34 15.93 -12.28
N THR A 279 -6.68 15.13 -13.11
CA THR A 279 -5.23 15.15 -13.26
C THR A 279 -4.75 16.23 -14.22
N GLU A 280 -5.60 16.64 -15.16
CA GLU A 280 -5.31 17.69 -16.15
C GLU A 280 -5.65 19.10 -15.65
N MET A 281 -6.31 19.20 -14.49
CA MET A 281 -6.82 20.45 -13.92
C MET A 281 -6.08 20.84 -12.63
N GLU A 282 -5.30 21.93 -12.68
CA GLU A 282 -4.66 22.50 -11.49
C GLU A 282 -5.66 23.38 -10.72
N MET A 283 -6.15 22.89 -9.58
CA MET A 283 -6.93 23.67 -8.63
C MET A 283 -6.04 24.22 -7.49
N PRO A 284 -6.32 25.44 -6.99
CA PRO A 284 -5.77 25.88 -5.71
C PRO A 284 -6.26 24.95 -4.60
N ILE A 285 -5.36 24.18 -4.01
CA ILE A 285 -5.64 23.32 -2.84
C ILE A 285 -5.10 23.99 -1.57
N PRO A 286 -5.69 23.74 -0.39
CA PRO A 286 -5.15 24.25 0.86
C PRO A 286 -3.68 23.86 1.04
N ASP A 287 -2.92 24.69 1.74
CA ASP A 287 -1.53 24.39 2.10
C ASP A 287 -1.44 23.00 2.73
N ASN A 288 -0.35 22.28 2.46
CA ASN A 288 -0.16 20.92 2.98
C ASN A 288 -1.25 19.91 2.58
N THR A 289 -1.90 20.08 1.42
CA THR A 289 -2.80 19.07 0.84
C THR A 289 -2.07 18.22 -0.21
N ILE A 290 -2.50 16.96 -0.37
CA ILE A 290 -1.95 16.05 -1.37
C ILE A 290 -2.85 16.10 -2.61
N PRO A 291 -2.30 16.33 -3.82
CA PRO A 291 -3.09 16.24 -5.03
C PRO A 291 -3.59 14.81 -5.24
N MET A 292 -4.81 14.66 -5.75
CA MET A 292 -5.37 13.37 -6.13
C MET A 292 -4.67 12.88 -7.41
N MET A 293 -4.52 11.55 -7.58
CA MET A 293 -4.04 10.91 -8.83
C MET A 293 -2.85 11.63 -9.48
N THR A 294 -1.65 11.37 -8.95
CA THR A 294 -0.44 12.15 -9.19
C THR A 294 0.60 11.44 -10.05
N GLY A 295 1.72 12.13 -10.29
CA GLY A 295 2.94 11.55 -10.82
C GLY A 295 2.93 11.45 -12.34
N GLU A 296 4.12 11.62 -12.90
CA GLU A 296 4.34 11.72 -14.33
C GLU A 296 5.06 10.48 -14.84
N GLY A 297 4.72 10.07 -16.04
CA GLY A 297 5.39 9.06 -16.85
C GLY A 297 5.87 9.64 -18.18
N PRO A 298 6.48 8.81 -19.06
CA PRO A 298 6.97 9.27 -20.36
C PRO A 298 5.83 9.68 -21.33
N PHE A 299 4.58 9.37 -21.01
CA PHE A 299 3.39 9.68 -21.81
C PHE A 299 2.41 10.62 -21.10
N GLY A 300 2.80 11.25 -19.98
CA GLY A 300 1.95 12.12 -19.17
C GLY A 300 1.60 11.51 -17.81
N SER A 301 0.50 11.99 -17.22
CA SER A 301 0.01 11.56 -15.91
C SER A 301 -0.15 10.03 -15.83
N VAL A 302 0.28 9.45 -14.71
CA VAL A 302 0.10 8.03 -14.41
C VAL A 302 -1.28 7.76 -13.77
N GLU A 303 -1.99 8.82 -13.36
CA GLU A 303 -3.29 8.74 -12.67
C GLU A 303 -3.26 7.87 -11.39
N MET A 304 -2.11 7.78 -10.73
CA MET A 304 -1.90 6.94 -9.55
C MET A 304 -1.31 7.72 -8.37
N GLY A 305 -1.46 7.22 -7.16
CA GLY A 305 -1.01 7.84 -5.93
C GLY A 305 -0.75 6.79 -4.86
N GLY A 306 -0.47 7.22 -3.64
CA GLY A 306 -0.45 6.36 -2.46
C GLY A 306 0.53 5.20 -2.59
N MET A 307 0.00 3.98 -2.58
CA MET A 307 0.75 2.72 -2.65
C MET A 307 1.11 2.32 -4.08
N PHE A 308 1.91 3.13 -4.74
CA PHE A 308 2.41 2.90 -6.10
C PHE A 308 3.91 3.22 -6.20
N SER A 309 4.66 2.45 -6.98
CA SER A 309 5.99 2.82 -7.46
C SER A 309 6.30 2.08 -8.76
N VAL A 310 7.48 2.33 -9.31
CA VAL A 310 7.94 1.76 -10.58
C VAL A 310 9.18 0.91 -10.34
N LEU A 311 9.13 -0.36 -10.72
CA LEU A 311 10.29 -1.21 -10.93
C LEU A 311 10.95 -0.83 -12.26
N LYS A 312 12.21 -0.39 -12.19
CA LYS A 312 13.01 -0.01 -13.35
C LYS A 312 14.09 -1.06 -13.58
N VAL A 313 13.93 -1.86 -14.62
CA VAL A 313 14.89 -2.90 -15.01
C VAL A 313 15.74 -2.37 -16.17
N ARG A 314 17.06 -2.38 -16.02
CA ARG A 314 17.99 -1.89 -17.06
C ARG A 314 19.19 -2.80 -17.23
N ARG A 315 19.54 -3.12 -18.47
CA ARG A 315 20.76 -3.90 -18.76
C ARG A 315 22.07 -3.21 -18.38
N ASP A 316 22.08 -1.88 -18.42
CA ASP A 316 23.25 -1.02 -18.19
C ASP A 316 23.36 -0.53 -16.74
N GLN A 317 22.38 -0.85 -15.88
CA GLN A 317 22.50 -0.63 -14.44
C GLN A 317 23.72 -1.41 -13.91
N LYS A 318 24.65 -0.72 -13.25
CA LYS A 318 25.86 -1.37 -12.73
C LYS A 318 25.55 -2.11 -11.42
N PRO A 319 26.23 -3.23 -11.13
CA PRO A 319 26.15 -3.85 -9.81
C PRO A 319 26.45 -2.85 -8.70
N GLY A 320 25.55 -2.74 -7.73
CA GLY A 320 25.66 -1.79 -6.61
C GLY A 320 25.29 -0.34 -6.92
N ASP A 321 24.91 -0.02 -8.16
CA ASP A 321 24.32 1.27 -8.51
C ASP A 321 22.79 1.18 -8.39
N TYR A 322 22.20 2.05 -7.57
CA TYR A 322 20.76 2.08 -7.32
C TYR A 322 20.11 3.41 -7.71
N LYS A 323 20.84 4.27 -8.45
CA LYS A 323 20.31 5.54 -8.93
C LYS A 323 19.17 5.30 -9.92
N ASN A 324 18.24 6.25 -9.97
CA ASN A 324 17.16 6.22 -10.94
C ASN A 324 17.74 6.42 -12.36
N PRO A 325 17.55 5.45 -13.28
CA PRO A 325 18.11 5.51 -14.63
C PRO A 325 17.26 6.36 -15.60
N GLY A 326 16.19 6.99 -15.12
CA GLY A 326 15.22 7.71 -15.96
C GLY A 326 14.18 6.77 -16.58
N TRP A 327 13.43 7.29 -17.57
CA TRP A 327 12.38 6.55 -18.27
C TRP A 327 12.95 5.54 -19.26
N TYR A 328 12.29 4.38 -19.35
CA TYR A 328 12.63 3.35 -20.31
C TYR A 328 12.33 3.83 -21.73
N LYS A 329 13.25 3.55 -22.66
CA LYS A 329 13.07 3.86 -24.07
C LYS A 329 12.50 2.64 -24.77
N ASN A 330 11.19 2.65 -24.98
CA ASN A 330 10.50 1.56 -25.67
C ASN A 330 11.08 1.33 -27.07
N PRO A 331 11.39 0.08 -27.46
CA PRO A 331 11.79 -0.24 -28.83
C PRO A 331 10.73 0.17 -29.86
N GLU A 332 11.16 0.43 -31.10
CA GLU A 332 10.25 0.77 -32.18
C GLU A 332 9.19 -0.34 -32.39
N GLY A 333 7.92 0.06 -32.55
CA GLY A 333 6.80 -0.86 -32.73
C GLY A 333 6.29 -1.55 -31.45
N THR A 334 6.84 -1.23 -30.27
CA THR A 334 6.42 -1.84 -28.99
C THR A 334 5.49 -0.96 -28.15
N VAL A 335 5.16 0.23 -28.65
CA VAL A 335 4.19 1.15 -28.02
C VAL A 335 2.86 1.02 -28.76
N ALA A 336 1.76 0.95 -28.00
CA ALA A 336 0.42 0.99 -28.58
C ALA A 336 0.23 2.27 -29.41
N TYR A 337 -0.48 2.17 -30.53
CA TYR A 337 -0.69 3.27 -31.46
C TYR A 337 -2.16 3.40 -31.82
N GLU A 338 -2.57 4.59 -32.23
CA GLU A 338 -3.93 4.85 -32.72
C GLU A 338 -4.19 4.05 -34.00
N TYR A 339 -5.23 3.22 -33.99
CA TYR A 339 -5.66 2.50 -35.17
C TYR A 339 -6.53 3.39 -36.07
N THR A 340 -6.01 3.74 -37.25
CA THR A 340 -6.68 4.62 -38.23
C THR A 340 -7.36 3.86 -39.38
N GLY A 341 -7.34 2.53 -39.34
CA GLY A 341 -7.98 1.68 -40.35
C GLY A 341 -9.48 1.46 -40.13
N PRO A 342 -10.16 0.74 -41.03
CA PRO A 342 -11.55 0.36 -40.83
C PRO A 342 -11.67 -0.60 -39.63
N MET A 343 -12.58 -0.29 -38.71
CA MET A 343 -12.92 -1.17 -37.59
C MET A 343 -13.85 -2.28 -38.07
N ALA A 344 -13.52 -3.53 -37.79
CA ALA A 344 -14.47 -4.62 -37.95
C ALA A 344 -15.59 -4.50 -36.91
N GLU A 345 -16.83 -4.81 -37.30
CA GLU A 345 -17.93 -4.94 -36.34
C GLU A 345 -17.59 -6.02 -35.31
N PRO A 346 -17.54 -5.68 -33.99
CA PRO A 346 -17.22 -6.66 -32.97
C PRO A 346 -18.22 -7.81 -33.01
N ALA A 347 -17.72 -9.04 -33.03
CA ALA A 347 -18.57 -10.22 -32.92
C ALA A 347 -19.26 -10.21 -31.55
N ARG A 348 -20.49 -9.70 -31.50
CA ARG A 348 -21.35 -9.83 -30.31
C ARG A 348 -21.82 -11.26 -30.25
N PHE A 349 -21.60 -11.91 -29.11
CA PHE A 349 -22.16 -13.23 -28.85
C PHE A 349 -23.67 -13.18 -29.08
N LYS A 350 -24.15 -13.85 -30.14
CA LYS A 350 -25.57 -14.14 -30.29
C LYS A 350 -25.83 -15.32 -29.37
N ALA A 351 -26.59 -15.08 -28.30
CA ALA A 351 -27.02 -16.17 -27.42
C ALA A 351 -27.63 -17.29 -28.27
N GLU A 352 -27.07 -18.50 -28.20
CA GLU A 352 -27.71 -19.71 -28.73
C GLU A 352 -28.90 -20.04 -27.83
N GLY A 353 -30.00 -19.31 -28.01
CA GLY A 353 -31.17 -19.38 -27.17
C GLY A 353 -32.28 -18.51 -27.71
N GLY A 354 -32.96 -18.96 -28.75
CA GLY A 354 -34.13 -18.31 -29.36
C GLY A 354 -35.41 -18.33 -28.51
N GLN A 355 -35.31 -18.37 -27.18
CA GLN A 355 -36.46 -18.26 -26.28
C GLN A 355 -36.05 -17.55 -24.97
N SER A 356 -35.85 -16.24 -25.03
CA SER A 356 -36.11 -15.42 -23.84
C SER A 356 -37.63 -15.24 -23.75
N MET A 357 -38.19 -15.56 -22.58
CA MET A 357 -39.62 -15.31 -22.28
C MET A 357 -39.97 -13.86 -22.64
N PRO A 358 -41.06 -13.59 -23.37
CA PRO A 358 -41.43 -12.23 -23.72
C PRO A 358 -41.57 -11.40 -22.44
N ARG A 359 -40.96 -10.22 -22.45
CA ARG A 359 -41.04 -9.24 -21.38
C ARG A 359 -42.52 -8.96 -21.10
N LYS A 360 -43.05 -9.53 -20.02
CA LYS A 360 -44.39 -9.21 -19.54
C LYS A 360 -44.37 -7.72 -19.18
N GLU A 361 -45.12 -6.90 -19.90
CA GLU A 361 -45.30 -5.49 -19.53
C GLU A 361 -45.79 -5.45 -18.07
N LYS A 362 -45.01 -4.80 -17.20
CA LYS A 362 -45.45 -4.52 -15.83
C LYS A 362 -46.66 -3.60 -15.93
N SER A 363 -47.77 -3.95 -15.28
CA SER A 363 -48.89 -3.02 -15.14
C SER A 363 -48.42 -1.77 -14.39
N SER A 364 -48.92 -0.62 -14.81
CA SER A 364 -48.62 0.73 -14.30
C SER A 364 -49.19 1.03 -12.91
N SER A 365 -49.30 0.03 -12.04
CA SER A 365 -49.76 0.23 -10.66
C SER A 365 -48.57 0.35 -9.72
N ASP A 366 -48.43 1.51 -9.08
CA ASP A 366 -47.42 1.77 -8.05
C ASP A 366 -47.42 0.67 -7.00
N THR A 367 -46.25 0.05 -6.81
CA THR A 367 -46.07 -0.99 -5.79
C THR A 367 -45.90 -0.32 -4.43
N VAL A 368 -46.99 -0.17 -3.67
CA VAL A 368 -46.92 0.29 -2.28
C VAL A 368 -46.39 -0.84 -1.40
N VAL A 369 -45.17 -0.68 -0.91
CA VAL A 369 -44.53 -1.64 -0.01
C VAL A 369 -44.98 -1.36 1.43
N LYS A 370 -45.78 -2.25 2.02
CA LYS A 370 -46.09 -2.20 3.46
C LYS A 370 -45.04 -2.98 4.25
N VAL A 371 -44.18 -2.25 4.95
CA VAL A 371 -43.20 -2.82 5.89
C VAL A 371 -43.94 -3.39 7.10
N LYS A 372 -43.73 -4.67 7.40
CA LYS A 372 -44.20 -5.32 8.64
C LYS A 372 -42.99 -5.64 9.51
N LYS A 373 -42.90 -5.02 10.69
CA LYS A 373 -41.84 -5.33 11.67
C LYS A 373 -41.96 -6.80 12.12
N PRO A 374 -40.86 -7.56 12.22
CA PRO A 374 -40.91 -8.92 12.74
C PRO A 374 -41.31 -8.92 14.23
N SER A 375 -42.19 -9.84 14.60
CA SER A 375 -42.51 -10.12 16.00
C SER A 375 -41.51 -11.11 16.58
N SER A 376 -41.16 -10.93 17.85
CA SER A 376 -40.19 -11.73 18.59
C SER A 376 -40.59 -13.20 18.63
N HIS A 377 -39.69 -14.10 18.22
CA HIS A 377 -39.83 -15.53 18.50
C HIS A 377 -39.23 -15.84 19.88
N SER A 378 -40.10 -16.19 20.83
CA SER A 378 -39.74 -16.98 22.01
C SER A 378 -39.61 -18.43 21.58
N GLY A 379 -38.42 -19.02 21.74
CA GLY A 379 -38.22 -20.44 21.53
C GLY A 379 -36.76 -20.82 21.23
N HIS A 380 -35.91 -20.74 22.25
CA HIS A 380 -34.80 -21.66 22.47
C HIS A 380 -34.68 -21.94 23.96
#